data_AF-U5NF49-F1
#
_entry.id   AF-U5NF49-F1
#
_cell.length_a   1.000
_cell.length_b   1.000
_cell.length_c   1.000
_cell.angle_alpha   90.00
_cell.angle_beta   90.00
_cell.angle_gamma   90.00
#
_symmetry.space_group_name_H-M   'P 1'
#
loop_
_entity.id
_entity.type
_entity.pdbx_description
1 polymer ?
#
loop_
_entity_poly.entity_id
_entity_poly.type
_entity_poly.pdbx_seq_one_letter_code
_entity_poly.pdbx_strand_id
1 'polypeptide(L)'
;TRQVGSMTKPTTVISMEGDVITLKTVSTFKTTEINFKLGEEFDETTADDRKVKSVVTLDGGKLVHVQKWDGKETTLVREVSDNSLTLT
;
A
#
# COMPACT_ATOMS: atom_id res chain seq x y z
N THR A 1 24.63 1.30 9.88
CA THR A 1 24.19 2.70 10.07
C THR A 1 22.85 2.86 9.39
N ARG A 2 21.75 2.88 10.15
CA ARG A 2 20.38 3.01 9.61
C ARG A 2 20.17 4.47 9.20
N GLN A 3 20.43 4.79 7.93
CA GLN A 3 20.13 6.11 7.38
C GLN A 3 18.61 6.27 7.38
N VAL A 4 18.16 7.11 8.31
CA VAL A 4 17.04 8.04 8.20
C VAL A 4 16.20 7.81 6.93
N GLY A 5 15.18 6.96 7.06
CA GLY A 5 14.00 7.04 6.22
C GLY A 5 13.38 8.41 6.50
N SER A 6 13.88 9.42 5.80
CA SER A 6 13.49 10.80 5.92
C SER A 6 12.02 10.90 5.52
N MET A 7 11.17 10.79 6.54
CA MET A 7 9.93 11.52 6.79
C MET A 7 9.31 12.27 5.60
N THR A 8 9.06 11.55 4.51
CA THR A 8 7.91 11.88 3.66
C THR A 8 6.77 11.13 4.31
N LYS A 9 5.77 11.86 4.83
CA LYS A 9 4.52 11.23 5.27
C LYS A 9 3.74 10.95 3.99
N PRO A 10 3.73 9.73 3.43
CA PRO A 10 2.88 9.45 2.30
C PRO A 10 1.43 9.58 2.78
N THR A 11 0.69 10.52 2.22
CA THR A 11 -0.75 10.62 2.45
C THR A 11 -1.40 9.47 1.71
N THR A 12 -1.90 8.48 2.43
CA THR A 12 -2.68 7.40 1.83
C THR A 12 -4.16 7.75 1.98
N VAL A 13 -4.84 7.88 0.85
CA VAL A 13 -6.29 8.07 0.78
C VAL A 13 -6.88 6.75 0.34
N ILE A 14 -7.72 6.16 1.19
CA ILE A 14 -8.46 4.93 0.87
C ILE A 14 -9.92 5.34 0.67
N SER A 15 -10.44 5.14 -0.53
CA SER A 15 -11.85 5.31 -0.85
C SER A 15 -12.44 3.94 -1.16
N MET A 16 -13.61 3.64 -0.62
CA MET A 16 -14.33 2.39 -0.92
C MET A 16 -15.64 2.74 -1.61
N GLU A 17 -15.84 2.25 -2.83
CA GLU A 17 -17.07 2.39 -3.60
C GLU A 17 -17.64 0.99 -3.87
N GLY A 18 -18.55 0.55 -3.00
CA GLY A 18 -19.10 -0.80 -3.04
C GLY A 18 -18.02 -1.85 -2.79
N ASP A 19 -17.74 -2.68 -3.79
CA ASP A 19 -16.70 -3.73 -3.73
C ASP A 19 -15.32 -3.24 -4.19
N VAL A 20 -15.22 -2.06 -4.80
CA VAL A 20 -13.96 -1.54 -5.35
C VAL A 20 -13.35 -0.54 -4.36
N ILE A 21 -12.10 -0.79 -3.99
CA ILE A 21 -11.29 0.10 -3.18
C ILE A 21 -10.29 0.83 -4.05
N THR A 22 -10.30 2.15 -3.94
CA THR A 22 -9.31 3.03 -4.54
C THR A 22 -8.32 3.45 -3.46
N LEU A 23 -7.08 2.95 -3.55
CA LEU A 23 -5.99 3.35 -2.69
C LEU A 23 -5.10 4.32 -3.47
N LYS A 24 -5.09 5.56 -3.02
CA LYS A 24 -4.25 6.61 -3.56
C LYS A 24 -3.15 6.92 -2.56
N THR A 25 -1.93 6.52 -2.88
CA THR A 25 -0.75 6.88 -2.08
C THR A 25 -0.09 8.10 -2.70
N VAL A 26 -0.22 9.25 -2.05
CA VAL A 26 0.43 10.51 -2.42
C VAL A 26 1.66 10.69 -1.54
N SER A 27 2.84 10.41 -2.08
CA SER A 27 4.12 10.77 -1.46
C SER A 27 4.72 11.99 -2.15
N THR A 28 5.61 12.70 -1.46
CA THR A 28 6.38 13.84 -2.00
C THR A 28 7.20 13.46 -3.24
N PHE A 29 7.46 12.16 -3.43
CA PHE A 29 8.20 11.62 -4.57
C PHE A 29 7.34 11.08 -5.70
N LYS A 30 6.16 10.51 -5.40
CA LYS A 30 5.29 9.87 -6.37
C LYS A 30 3.87 9.75 -5.84
N THR A 31 2.91 9.97 -6.72
CA THR A 31 1.50 9.64 -6.49
C THR A 31 1.18 8.37 -7.25
N THR A 32 0.74 7.33 -6.54
CA THR A 32 0.19 6.11 -7.13
C THR A 32 -1.28 6.02 -6.79
N GLU A 33 -2.10 5.67 -7.76
CA GLU A 33 -3.52 5.40 -7.58
C GLU A 33 -3.78 4.00 -8.12
N ILE A 34 -4.32 3.14 -7.26
CA ILE A 34 -4.64 1.76 -7.59
C ILE A 34 -6.07 1.47 -7.17
N ASN A 35 -6.81 0.80 -8.05
CA ASN A 35 -8.15 0.33 -7.78
C ASN A 35 -8.07 -1.20 -7.65
N PHE A 36 -8.40 -1.71 -6.47
CA PHE A 36 -8.36 -3.14 -6.17
C PHE A 36 -9.55 -3.55 -5.32
N LYS A 37 -9.77 -4.86 -5.17
CA LYS A 37 -10.75 -5.41 -4.25
C LYS A 37 -10.03 -5.99 -3.03
N LEU A 38 -10.63 -5.89 -1.84
CA LEU A 38 -10.03 -6.45 -0.63
C LEU A 38 -9.87 -7.96 -0.76
N GLY A 39 -8.66 -8.45 -0.48
CA GLY A 39 -8.34 -9.88 -0.57
C GLY A 39 -8.16 -10.39 -2.00
N GLU A 40 -8.19 -9.53 -3.01
CA GLU A 40 -7.90 -9.90 -4.39
C GLU A 40 -6.45 -9.50 -4.75
N GLU A 41 -5.68 -10.47 -5.26
CA GLU A 41 -4.34 -10.21 -5.75
C GLU A 41 -4.42 -9.52 -7.11
N PHE A 42 -3.75 -8.38 -7.27
CA PHE A 42 -3.67 -7.62 -8.51
C PHE A 42 -2.22 -7.44 -8.95
N ASP A 43 -1.99 -7.30 -10.26
CA ASP A 43 -0.66 -7.02 -10.80
C ASP A 43 -0.38 -5.51 -10.71
N GLU A 44 0.56 -5.14 -9.84
CA GLU A 44 1.06 -3.79 -9.66
C GLU A 44 2.36 -3.62 -10.45
N THR A 45 2.41 -2.61 -11.33
CA THR A 45 3.68 -2.21 -11.94
C THR A 45 4.32 -1.15 -11.05
N THR A 46 5.35 -1.55 -10.33
CA THR A 46 6.10 -0.61 -9.49
C THR A 46 6.78 0.46 -10.32
N ALA A 47 7.17 1.56 -9.67
CA ALA A 47 7.94 2.66 -10.26
C ALA A 47 9.22 2.26 -11.00
N ASP A 48 9.70 1.03 -10.77
CA ASP A 48 10.95 0.45 -11.25
C ASP A 48 10.70 -0.51 -12.44
N ASP A 49 9.54 -0.42 -13.10
CA ASP A 49 9.06 -1.30 -14.19
C ASP A 49 8.95 -2.79 -13.82
N ARG A 50 9.03 -3.12 -12.52
CA ARG A 50 8.81 -4.48 -12.03
C ARG A 50 7.33 -4.74 -11.87
N LYS A 51 6.87 -5.82 -12.50
CA LYS A 51 5.55 -6.42 -12.25
C LYS A 51 5.61 -7.20 -10.95
N VAL A 52 4.85 -6.75 -9.97
CA VAL A 52 4.70 -7.41 -8.68
C VAL A 52 3.23 -7.74 -8.49
N LYS A 53 2.93 -8.86 -7.83
CA LYS A 53 1.57 -9.19 -7.40
C LYS A 53 1.33 -8.61 -6.03
N SER A 54 0.47 -7.61 -5.97
CA SER A 54 0.10 -6.95 -4.73
C SER A 54 -1.26 -7.42 -4.27
N VAL A 55 -1.41 -7.67 -2.98
CA VAL A 55 -2.69 -7.99 -2.36
C VAL A 55 -2.86 -7.14 -1.13
N VAL A 56 -4.04 -6.56 -1.01
CA VAL A 56 -4.38 -5.67 0.09
C VAL A 56 -5.56 -6.25 0.86
N THR A 57 -5.35 -6.46 2.14
CA THR A 57 -6.37 -6.96 3.06
C THR A 57 -6.55 -5.97 4.21
N LEU A 58 -7.78 -5.83 4.68
CA LEU A 58 -8.11 -5.00 5.84
C LEU A 58 -8.42 -5.95 7.01
N ASP A 59 -7.55 -5.96 8.02
CA ASP A 59 -7.70 -6.78 9.22
C ASP A 59 -7.81 -5.87 10.44
N GLY A 60 -9.00 -5.79 11.05
CA GLY A 60 -9.20 -5.05 12.31
C GLY A 60 -8.81 -3.57 12.29
N GLY A 61 -8.88 -2.90 11.13
CA GLY A 61 -8.43 -1.50 10.97
C GLY A 61 -6.97 -1.34 10.51
N LYS A 62 -6.28 -2.46 10.24
CA LYS A 62 -4.93 -2.50 9.67
C LYS A 62 -5.01 -2.92 8.21
N LEU A 63 -4.47 -2.10 7.33
CA LEU A 63 -4.28 -2.39 5.91
C LEU A 63 -2.98 -3.16 5.73
N VAL A 64 -3.08 -4.46 5.50
CA VAL A 64 -1.94 -5.31 5.17
C VAL A 64 -1.78 -5.31 3.66
N HIS A 65 -0.66 -4.78 3.18
CA HIS A 65 -0.28 -4.77 1.78
C HIS A 65 0.87 -5.74 1.57
N VAL A 66 0.59 -6.88 0.94
CA VAL A 66 1.60 -7.88 0.60
C VAL A 66 1.95 -7.72 -0.87
N GLN A 67 3.22 -7.49 -1.18
CA GLN A 67 3.74 -7.43 -2.54
C GLN A 67 4.62 -8.67 -2.76
N LYS A 68 4.32 -9.45 -3.79
CA LYS A 68 5.03 -10.67 -4.17
C LYS A 68 5.66 -10.48 -5.55
N TRP A 69 6.94 -10.78 -5.70
CA TRP A 69 7.63 -10.70 -6.99
C TRP A 69 8.74 -11.74 -7.05
N ASP A 70 8.89 -12.44 -8.18
CA ASP A 70 10.00 -13.38 -8.42
C ASP A 70 10.30 -14.35 -7.25
N GLY A 71 9.25 -14.85 -6.59
CA GLY A 71 9.37 -15.75 -5.42
C GLY A 71 9.77 -15.08 -4.10
N LYS A 72 9.88 -13.75 -4.07
CA LYS A 72 10.00 -12.92 -2.87
C LYS A 72 8.63 -12.37 -2.50
N GLU A 73 8.42 -12.21 -1.21
CA GLU A 73 7.28 -11.49 -0.68
C GLU A 73 7.75 -10.44 0.32
N THR A 74 7.08 -9.30 0.31
CA THR A 74 7.24 -8.25 1.30
C THR A 74 5.86 -7.89 1.81
N THR A 75 5.75 -7.72 3.11
CA THR A 75 4.50 -7.33 3.76
C THR A 75 4.70 -5.96 4.37
N LEU A 76 3.82 -5.02 4.04
CA LEU A 76 3.75 -3.71 4.66
C LEU A 76 2.42 -3.61 5.39
N VAL A 77 2.47 -3.37 6.70
CA VAL A 77 1.26 -3.18 7.49
C VAL A 77 1.06 -1.69 7.71
N ARG A 78 -0.07 -1.16 7.21
CA ARG A 78 -0.49 0.22 7.40
C ARG A 78 -1.62 0.24 8.42
N GLU A 79 -1.33 0.69 9.62
CA GLU A 79 -2.33 0.87 10.66
C GLU A 79 -2.86 2.29 10.61
N VAL A 80 -4.18 2.44 10.48
CA VAL A 80 -4.84 3.74 10.52
C VAL A 80 -5.45 3.90 11.91
N SER A 81 -4.89 4.77 12.74
CA SER A 81 -5.43 5.10 14.06
C SER A 81 -5.81 6.57 14.11
N ASP A 82 -7.12 6.83 14.27
CA ASP A 82 -7.82 8.11 14.47
C ASP A 82 -7.58 9.20 13.41
N ASN A 83 -6.33 9.56 13.13
CA ASN A 83 -5.94 10.49 12.07
C ASN A 83 -4.45 10.34 11.66
N SER A 84 -3.78 9.28 12.12
CA SER A 84 -2.37 9.00 11.89
C SER A 84 -2.23 7.62 11.26
N LEU A 85 -1.49 7.56 10.15
CA LEU A 85 -1.14 6.32 9.49
C LEU A 85 0.25 5.89 9.94
N THR A 86 0.34 4.72 10.58
CA THR A 86 1.58 4.10 11.00
C THR A 86 1.92 2.98 10.03
N LEU A 87 3.07 3.09 9.37
CA LEU A 87 3.61 2.04 8.50
C LEU A 87 4.58 1.18 9.33
N THR A 88 4.33 -0.13 9.41
CA THR A 88 5.17 -1.12 10.09
C THR A 88 5.62 -2.21 9.13
#